data_AF-A0A9W9NHQ1-F1
#
_entry.id   AF-A0A9W9NHQ1-F1
#
_cell.length_a   1.000
_cell.length_b   1.000
_cell.length_c   1.000
_cell.angle_alpha   90.00
_cell.angle_beta   90.00
_cell.angle_gamma   90.00
#
_symmetry.space_group_name_H-M   'P 1'
#
loop_
_entity.id
_entity.type
_entity.pdbx_description
1 polymer ?
#
loop_
_entity_poly.entity_id
_entity_poly.type
_entity_poly.pdbx_seq_one_letter_code
_entity_poly.pdbx_strand_id
1 'polypeptide(L)'
;MLRTANIEMTDGITSVLSISQDGNVTEVTEPTGGLHIREQQTRITIYVPVNKKKQELCFSSLLPKQFTDWLMRDAITHIQDKVDSTLLAAVTALLSSDPSVMDLVLDHHGIIEIELPNEDPIEDDDDDDDDDDDDDDDDDDDDDDESV
;
A
#
# COMPACT_ATOMS: atom_id res chain seq x y z
N MET A 1 -7.11 1.79 -2.87
CA MET A 1 -6.02 1.87 -1.85
C MET A 1 -5.78 0.54 -1.14
N LEU A 2 -6.65 0.05 -0.24
CA LEU A 2 -6.37 -1.17 0.55
C LEU A 2 -6.59 -2.50 -0.19
N ARG A 3 -7.60 -2.60 -1.06
CA ARG A 3 -7.85 -3.82 -1.87
C ARG A 3 -6.67 -4.17 -2.80
N THR A 4 -5.85 -3.18 -3.13
CA THR A 4 -4.68 -3.29 -4.00
C THR A 4 -3.37 -3.27 -3.20
N ALA A 5 -3.43 -3.49 -1.88
CA ALA A 5 -2.25 -3.53 -1.05
C ALA A 5 -1.33 -4.70 -1.44
N ASN A 6 -0.03 -4.45 -1.41
CA ASN A 6 0.99 -5.45 -1.70
C ASN A 6 1.87 -5.73 -0.47
N ILE A 7 2.34 -6.96 -0.33
CA ILE A 7 3.30 -7.36 0.70
C ILE A 7 4.60 -7.74 0.01
N GLU A 8 5.68 -7.02 0.33
CA GLU A 8 7.00 -7.25 -0.23
C GLU A 8 7.98 -7.73 0.85
N MET A 9 8.77 -8.75 0.52
CA MET A 9 9.76 -9.31 1.44
C MET A 9 11.11 -8.60 1.25
N THR A 10 11.70 -8.14 2.35
CA THR A 10 13.00 -7.45 2.36
C THR A 10 13.99 -8.08 3.34
N ASP A 11 15.28 -7.94 3.07
CA ASP A 11 16.38 -8.38 3.95
C ASP A 11 16.64 -7.41 5.11
N GLY A 12 16.19 -6.16 4.97
CA GLY A 12 16.24 -5.12 5.99
C GLY A 12 15.47 -3.87 5.58
N ILE A 13 15.26 -2.99 6.56
CA ILE A 13 14.68 -1.66 6.34
C ILE A 13 15.60 -0.68 7.06
N THR A 14 16.06 0.34 6.35
CA THR A 14 16.92 1.39 6.89
C THR A 14 16.38 2.75 6.49
N SER A 15 16.55 3.72 7.37
CA SER A 15 16.27 5.12 7.12
C SER A 15 17.60 5.85 7.05
N VAL A 16 17.79 6.66 6.01
CA VAL A 16 18.99 7.49 5.87
C VAL A 16 18.58 8.94 6.04
N LEU A 17 19.07 9.58 7.10
CA LEU A 17 18.96 11.02 7.28
C LEU A 17 20.16 11.67 6.60
N SER A 18 19.90 12.50 5.60
CA SER A 18 20.93 13.21 4.84
C SER A 18 20.79 14.71 5.04
N ILE A 19 21.92 15.38 5.34
CA ILE A 19 22.01 16.83 5.47
C ILE A 19 23.05 17.33 4.46
N SER A 20 22.63 18.20 3.55
CA SER A 20 23.51 18.89 2.61
C SER A 20 23.79 20.32 3.07
N GLN A 21 25.06 20.66 3.30
CA GLN A 21 25.52 21.99 3.69
C GLN A 21 26.83 22.31 2.97
N ASP A 22 26.90 23.51 2.37
CA ASP A 22 28.09 24.01 1.65
C ASP A 22 28.63 23.03 0.59
N GLY A 23 27.73 22.29 -0.07
CA GLY A 23 28.09 21.28 -1.08
C GLY A 23 28.58 19.95 -0.50
N ASN A 24 28.68 19.82 0.83
CA ASN A 24 28.99 18.56 1.50
C ASN A 24 27.71 17.89 1.98
N VAL A 25 27.64 16.57 1.84
CA VAL A 25 26.52 15.75 2.33
C VAL A 25 26.99 14.91 3.50
N THR A 26 26.29 15.00 4.62
CA THR A 26 26.49 14.13 5.79
C THR A 26 25.28 13.23 5.94
N GLU A 27 25.51 11.92 6.00
CA GLU A 27 24.45 10.93 6.12
C GLU A 27 24.56 10.14 7.43
N VAL A 28 23.42 9.87 8.04
CA VAL A 28 23.27 8.99 9.20
C VAL A 28 22.24 7.93 8.84
N THR A 29 22.69 6.67 8.80
CA THR A 29 21.81 5.52 8.57
C THR A 29 21.35 4.96 9.90
N GLU A 30 20.04 4.90 10.09
CA GLU A 30 19.41 4.24 11.23
C GLU A 30 18.62 3.01 10.76
N PRO A 31 18.79 1.85 11.42
CA PRO A 31 17.94 0.70 11.15
C PRO A 31 16.51 1.05 11.51
N THR A 32 15.61 0.92 10.54
CA THR A 32 14.18 1.05 10.78
C THR A 32 13.64 -0.28 11.29
N GLY A 33 12.53 -0.26 12.02
CA GLY A 33 11.93 -1.47 12.61
C GLY A 33 11.68 -2.60 11.60
N GLY A 34 11.30 -3.78 12.09
CA GLY A 34 11.11 -4.97 11.26
C GLY A 34 9.93 -4.94 10.28
N LEU A 35 9.24 -3.80 10.14
CA LEU A 35 8.07 -3.60 9.30
C LEU A 35 8.03 -2.12 8.86
N HIS A 36 7.67 -1.87 7.61
CA HIS A 36 7.40 -0.54 7.10
C HIS A 36 6.16 -0.54 6.20
N ILE A 37 5.30 0.45 6.37
CA ILE A 37 4.14 0.70 5.53
C ILE A 37 4.45 1.92 4.68
N ARG A 38 4.53 1.71 3.37
CA ARG A 38 4.70 2.78 2.38
C ARG A 38 3.37 3.04 1.69
N GLU A 39 2.92 4.27 1.81
CA GLU A 39 1.76 4.77 1.10
C GLU A 39 2.18 5.39 -0.24
N GLN A 40 1.40 5.12 -1.28
CA GLN A 40 1.52 5.69 -2.63
C GLN A 40 0.12 6.11 -3.08
N GLN A 41 0.03 6.92 -4.14
CA GLN A 41 -1.23 7.55 -4.59
C GLN A 41 -2.40 6.59 -4.83
N THR A 42 -2.17 5.30 -5.12
CA THR A 42 -3.25 4.35 -5.43
C THR A 42 -3.15 3.03 -4.65
N ARG A 43 -2.04 2.81 -3.94
CA ARG A 43 -1.70 1.53 -3.31
C ARG A 43 -0.87 1.71 -2.07
N ILE A 44 -0.93 0.70 -1.20
CA ILE A 44 -0.08 0.59 -0.02
C ILE A 44 0.85 -0.62 -0.22
N THR A 45 2.11 -0.46 0.14
CA THR A 45 3.10 -1.54 0.14
C THR A 45 3.60 -1.78 1.55
N ILE A 46 3.48 -3.02 2.01
CA ILE A 46 3.88 -3.46 3.34
C ILE A 46 5.17 -4.26 3.20
N TYR A 47 6.27 -3.73 3.72
CA TYR A 47 7.58 -4.37 3.68
C TYR A 47 7.80 -5.22 4.93
N VAL A 48 7.95 -6.53 4.77
CA VAL A 48 8.15 -7.50 5.84
C VAL A 48 9.49 -8.23 5.71
N PRO A 49 10.05 -8.80 6.78
CA PRO A 49 11.32 -9.51 6.71
C PRO A 49 11.21 -10.81 5.91
N VAL A 50 12.23 -11.14 5.11
CA VAL A 50 12.36 -12.45 4.44
C VAL A 50 12.43 -13.61 5.45
N ASN A 51 12.94 -13.36 6.66
CA ASN A 51 13.04 -14.37 7.70
C ASN A 51 11.66 -14.80 8.22
N LYS A 52 11.29 -16.07 8.03
CA LYS A 52 9.97 -16.63 8.42
C LYS A 52 9.57 -16.44 9.88
N LYS A 53 10.51 -16.55 10.83
CA LYS A 53 10.18 -16.34 12.26
C LYS A 53 9.89 -14.87 12.56
N LYS A 54 10.64 -13.96 11.93
CA LYS A 54 10.39 -12.52 12.05
C LYS A 54 9.10 -12.12 11.31
N GLN A 55 8.81 -12.76 10.20
CA GLN A 55 7.57 -12.58 9.43
C GLN A 55 6.34 -12.99 10.25
N GLU A 56 6.39 -14.13 10.95
CA GLU A 56 5.32 -14.56 11.86
C GLU A 56 5.04 -13.51 12.94
N LEU A 57 6.10 -12.99 13.58
CA LEU A 57 5.99 -11.90 14.54
C LEU A 57 5.43 -10.62 13.91
N CYS A 58 5.76 -10.34 12.65
CA CYS A 58 5.21 -9.19 11.94
C CYS A 58 3.70 -9.35 11.78
N PHE A 59 3.22 -10.45 11.20
CA PHE A 59 1.79 -10.62 10.94
C PHE A 59 0.95 -10.72 12.22
N SER A 60 1.46 -11.38 13.25
CA SER A 60 0.73 -11.58 14.52
C SER A 60 0.75 -10.37 15.46
N SER A 61 1.69 -9.44 15.31
CA SER A 61 1.88 -8.37 16.31
C SER A 61 2.27 -7.02 15.73
N LEU A 62 3.36 -6.94 14.96
CA LEU A 62 3.85 -5.63 14.50
C LEU A 62 2.92 -5.00 13.47
N LEU A 63 2.36 -5.81 12.57
CA LEU A 63 1.47 -5.35 11.50
C LEU A 63 0.16 -4.82 12.05
N PRO A 64 -0.62 -5.54 12.88
CA PRO A 64 -1.82 -4.98 13.47
C PRO A 64 -1.58 -3.64 14.17
N LYS A 65 -0.48 -3.54 14.92
CA LYS A 65 -0.12 -2.30 15.60
C LYS A 65 0.21 -1.18 14.63
N GLN A 66 1.22 -1.34 13.77
CA GLN A 66 1.64 -0.28 12.86
C GLN A 66 0.55 0.09 11.85
N PHE A 67 -0.29 -0.87 11.45
CA PHE A 67 -1.41 -0.61 10.57
C PHE A 67 -2.49 0.21 11.27
N THR A 68 -2.80 -0.08 12.53
CA THR A 68 -3.70 0.75 13.34
C THR A 68 -3.12 2.16 13.53
N ASP A 69 -1.83 2.25 13.86
CA ASP A 69 -1.11 3.51 14.00
C ASP A 69 -1.11 4.31 12.69
N TRP A 70 -1.10 3.64 11.54
CA TRP A 70 -1.17 4.28 10.22
C TRP A 70 -2.60 4.74 9.90
N LEU A 71 -3.62 3.90 10.15
CA LEU A 71 -5.04 4.24 9.97
C LEU A 71 -5.48 5.45 10.79
N MET A 72 -4.90 5.64 11.98
CA MET A 72 -5.23 6.75 12.89
C MET A 72 -4.41 8.02 12.65
N ARG A 73 -3.52 8.06 11.65
CA ARG A 73 -2.80 9.30 11.32
C ARG A 73 -3.72 10.27 10.61
N ASP A 74 -3.64 11.53 11.01
CA ASP A 74 -4.27 12.62 10.27
C ASP A 74 -3.65 12.72 8.87
N ALA A 75 -4.50 12.69 7.84
CA ALA A 75 -4.08 12.61 6.44
C ALA A 75 -3.26 13.82 5.97
N ILE A 76 -3.39 14.97 6.64
CA ILE A 76 -2.73 16.22 6.24
C ILE A 76 -1.48 16.44 7.09
N THR A 77 -1.63 16.43 8.41
CA THR A 77 -0.59 16.77 9.38
C THR A 77 0.32 15.59 9.72
N HIS A 78 -0.09 14.35 9.40
CA HIS A 78 0.62 13.11 9.75
C HIS A 78 0.87 12.94 11.26
N ILE A 79 0.17 13.71 12.09
CA ILE A 79 0.27 13.62 13.55
C ILE A 79 -0.43 12.34 14.01
N GLN A 80 0.22 11.60 14.90
CA GLN A 80 -0.36 10.45 15.57
C GLN A 80 -1.12 10.89 16.80
N ASP A 81 -2.40 10.56 16.85
CA ASP A 81 -3.15 10.52 18.11
C ASP A 81 -2.91 9.20 18.85
N LYS A 82 -3.35 9.15 20.11
CA LYS A 82 -3.24 7.94 20.91
C LYS A 82 -4.05 6.81 20.26
N VAL A 83 -3.34 5.74 19.89
CA VAL A 83 -3.90 4.52 19.34
C VAL A 83 -4.98 3.95 20.27
N ASP A 84 -6.20 3.84 19.77
CA ASP A 84 -7.30 3.24 20.52
C ASP A 84 -7.07 1.73 20.68
N SER A 85 -7.02 1.27 21.93
CA SER A 85 -6.88 -0.16 22.24
C SER A 85 -8.02 -1.01 21.70
N THR A 86 -9.22 -0.44 21.58
CA THR A 86 -10.40 -1.11 21.03
C THR A 86 -10.22 -1.34 19.53
N LEU A 87 -9.77 -0.30 18.80
CA LEU A 87 -9.47 -0.41 17.38
C LEU A 87 -8.32 -1.40 17.14
N LEU A 88 -7.25 -1.33 17.93
CA LEU A 88 -6.13 -2.27 17.82
C LEU A 88 -6.59 -3.71 18.00
N ALA A 89 -7.48 -3.97 18.97
CA ALA A 89 -8.04 -5.31 19.18
C ALA A 89 -8.86 -5.78 17.97
N ALA A 90 -9.72 -4.90 17.42
CA ALA A 90 -10.53 -5.21 16.24
C ALA A 90 -9.65 -5.49 15.00
N VAL A 91 -8.65 -4.64 14.71
CA VAL A 91 -7.71 -4.82 13.60
C VAL A 91 -6.90 -6.10 13.77
N THR A 92 -6.45 -6.41 14.99
CA THR A 92 -5.72 -7.66 15.28
C THR A 92 -6.59 -8.88 15.01
N ALA A 93 -7.84 -8.86 15.46
CA ALA A 93 -8.80 -9.94 15.20
C ALA A 93 -9.07 -10.09 13.70
N LEU A 94 -9.26 -8.97 13.00
CA LEU A 94 -9.51 -8.94 11.56
C LEU A 94 -8.36 -9.54 10.75
N LEU A 95 -7.13 -9.11 11.01
CA LEU A 95 -5.95 -9.59 10.30
C LEU A 95 -5.59 -11.06 10.61
N SER A 96 -6.08 -11.58 11.73
CA SER A 96 -5.81 -12.95 12.17
C SER A 96 -6.95 -13.92 11.87
N SER A 97 -8.08 -13.43 11.37
CA SER A 97 -9.28 -14.23 11.08
C SER A 97 -9.40 -14.54 9.59
N ASP A 98 -10.16 -15.58 9.28
CA ASP A 98 -10.53 -15.86 7.90
C ASP A 98 -11.50 -14.78 7.37
N PRO A 99 -11.35 -14.32 6.11
CA PRO A 99 -12.24 -13.31 5.54
C PRO A 99 -13.74 -13.68 5.59
N SER A 100 -14.08 -14.98 5.59
CA SER A 100 -15.48 -15.44 5.65
C SER A 100 -16.20 -15.13 6.97
N VAL A 101 -15.46 -14.83 8.04
CA VAL A 101 -16.03 -14.49 9.36
C VAL A 101 -15.87 -13.01 9.70
N MET A 102 -15.46 -12.18 8.75
CA MET A 102 -15.17 -10.76 8.95
C MET A 102 -16.36 -10.02 9.59
N ASP A 103 -17.57 -10.23 9.09
CA ASP A 103 -18.77 -9.57 9.62
C ASP A 103 -19.01 -9.91 11.10
N LEU A 104 -18.82 -11.19 11.47
CA LEU A 104 -18.94 -11.64 12.86
C LEU A 104 -17.88 -11.02 13.77
N VAL A 105 -16.66 -10.82 13.25
CA VAL A 105 -15.57 -10.16 13.99
C VAL A 105 -15.91 -8.69 14.21
N LEU A 106 -16.38 -8.00 13.17
CA LEU A 106 -16.77 -6.59 13.26
C LEU A 106 -17.93 -6.41 14.26
N ASP A 107 -18.98 -7.23 14.16
CA ASP A 107 -20.12 -7.24 15.09
C ASP A 107 -19.68 -7.47 16.54
N HIS A 108 -18.77 -8.43 16.77
CA HIS A 108 -18.23 -8.71 18.10
C HIS A 108 -17.49 -7.50 18.71
N HIS A 109 -16.88 -6.68 17.86
CA HIS A 109 -16.24 -5.43 18.26
C HIS A 109 -17.19 -4.22 18.25
N GLY A 110 -18.50 -4.43 18.01
CA GLY A 110 -19.51 -3.38 17.98
C GLY A 110 -19.44 -2.48 16.75
N ILE A 111 -18.75 -2.92 15.70
CA ILE A 111 -18.64 -2.23 14.42
C ILE A 111 -19.74 -2.77 13.52
N ILE A 112 -20.75 -1.94 13.25
CA ILE A 112 -21.91 -2.30 12.43
C ILE A 112 -21.85 -1.57 11.09
N GLU A 113 -22.32 -2.24 10.05
CA GLU A 113 -22.54 -1.60 8.75
C GLU A 113 -23.78 -0.69 8.84
N ILE A 114 -23.63 0.54 8.36
CA ILE A 114 -24.72 1.50 8.22
C ILE A 114 -24.75 1.99 6.77
N GLU A 115 -25.93 1.95 6.15
CA GLU A 115 -26.13 2.53 4.83
C GLU A 115 -26.14 4.06 4.96
N LEU A 116 -25.05 4.70 4.53
CA LEU A 116 -24.98 6.14 4.39
C LEU A 116 -25.05 6.49 2.89
N PRO A 117 -25.88 7.47 2.48
CA PRO A 117 -25.84 7.97 1.12
C PRO A 117 -24.46 8.55 0.84
N ASN A 118 -23.85 8.14 -0.27
CA ASN A 118 -22.59 8.72 -0.73
C ASN A 118 -22.89 10.11 -1.29
N GLU A 119 -22.58 11.17 -0.53
CA GLU A 119 -22.77 12.57 -0.93
C GLU A 119 -21.54 13.17 -1.63
N ASP A 120 -20.47 12.39 -1.81
CA ASP A 120 -19.28 12.86 -2.51
C ASP A 120 -19.62 13.10 -4.00
N PRO A 121 -19.24 14.27 -4.56
CA PRO A 121 -19.47 14.56 -5.96
C PRO A 121 -18.71 13.54 -6.81
N ILE A 122 -19.47 12.83 -7.65
CA ILE A 122 -18.91 11.97 -8.69
C ILE A 122 -18.26 12.93 -9.70
N GLU A 123 -16.93 12.95 -9.76
CA GLU A 123 -16.23 13.52 -10.91
C GLU A 123 -16.40 12.49 -12.04
N ASP A 124 -17.27 12.80 -13.00
CA ASP A 124 -17.47 11.98 -14.19
C ASP A 124 -16.19 12.05 -15.05
N ASP A 125 -15.34 11.03 -14.96
CA ASP A 125 -14.22 10.76 -15.88
C ASP A 125 -14.77 10.25 -17.24
N ASP A 126 -15.65 11.02 -17.87
CA ASP A 126 -16.02 10.81 -19.28
C ASP A 126 -14.99 11.54 -20.16
N ASP A 127 -13.78 10.99 -20.24
CA ASP A 127 -12.88 11.28 -21.37
C ASP A 127 -13.41 10.51 -22.58
N ASP A 128 -14.25 11.20 -23.37
CA ASP A 128 -14.58 10.86 -24.75
C ASP A 128 -13.28 10.86 -25.59
N ASP A 129 -12.59 9.73 -25.70
CA ASP A 129 -11.67 9.48 -26.82
C ASP A 129 -12.46 8.79 -27.93
N ASP A 130 -13.02 9.62 -28.80
CA ASP A 130 -13.62 9.26 -30.08
C ASP A 130 -12.66 8.37 -30.91
N ASP A 131 -13.22 7.28 -31.42
CA ASP A 131 -12.71 6.51 -32.54
C ASP A 131 -12.34 7.43 -33.72
N ASP A 132 -11.23 7.15 -34.42
CA ASP A 132 -11.16 7.30 -35.88
C ASP A 132 -10.01 6.44 -36.45
N ASP A 133 -10.46 5.36 -37.08
CA ASP A 133 -10.02 4.75 -38.35
C ASP A 133 -8.66 4.07 -38.50
N ASP A 134 -8.78 2.75 -38.70
CA ASP A 134 -7.98 1.91 -39.60
C ASP A 134 -7.64 2.65 -40.91
N ASP A 135 -6.37 2.61 -41.33
CA ASP A 135 -6.04 2.44 -42.74
C ASP A 135 -4.65 1.82 -42.90
N ASP A 136 -4.62 0.80 -43.76
CA ASP A 136 -3.50 -0.05 -44.17
C ASP A 136 -2.27 0.76 -44.62
N ASP A 137 -1.08 0.37 -44.14
CA ASP A 137 0.16 0.58 -44.89
C ASP A 137 0.85 -0.79 -45.09
N ASP A 138 0.65 -1.30 -46.30
CA ASP A 138 1.52 -2.27 -46.98
C ASP A 138 2.97 -1.76 -46.92
N ASP A 139 3.87 -2.46 -46.25
CA ASP A 139 5.31 -2.26 -46.40
C ASP A 139 5.94 -3.51 -47.03
N ASP A 140 6.49 -3.26 -48.22
CA ASP A 140 7.12 -4.14 -49.19
C ASP A 140 8.14 -5.14 -48.59
N ASP A 141 7.96 -6.42 -48.91
CA ASP A 141 9.01 -7.44 -48.85
C ASP A 141 10.07 -7.14 -49.93
N ASP A 142 11.13 -6.43 -49.56
CA ASP A 142 12.35 -6.31 -50.37
C ASP A 142 13.08 -7.67 -50.42
N ASP A 143 12.94 -8.34 -51.56
CA ASP A 143 13.81 -9.41 -52.06
C ASP A 143 15.27 -8.92 -52.13
N ASP A 144 16.15 -9.50 -51.32
CA ASP A 144 17.60 -9.53 -51.66
C ASP A 144 18.26 -10.79 -51.06
N ASP A 145 18.10 -11.92 -51.76
CA ASP A 145 19.04 -13.05 -51.67
C ASP A 145 19.14 -13.77 -53.02
N GLU A 146 20.10 -13.38 -53.85
CA GLU A 146 20.74 -14.32 -54.78
C GLU A 146 22.26 -14.07 -54.78
N SER A 147 22.96 -15.14 -54.41
CA SER A 147 24.41 -15.28 -54.35
C SER A 147 25.03 -15.37 -55.76
N VAL A 148 26.18 -14.73 -56.02
CA VAL A 148 27.44 -15.29 -56.59
C VAL A 148 28.56 -14.25 -56.48
#